data_AF-A0AAD4XM89-F1
#
_entry.id   AF-A0AAD4XM89-F1
#
_cell.length_a   1.000
_cell.length_b   1.000
_cell.length_c   1.000
_cell.angle_alpha   90.00
_cell.angle_beta   90.00
_cell.angle_gamma   90.00
#
_symmetry.space_group_name_H-M   'P 1'
#
loop_
_entity.id
_entity.type
_entity.pdbx_description
1 polymer ?
#
loop_
_entity_poly.entity_id
_entity_poly.type
_entity_poly.pdbx_seq_one_letter_code
_entity_poly.pdbx_strand_id
1 'polypeptide(L)'
;MTGASLVGLRYTPLFDYFVDKFSDTDKAFTVVADNYVTDDSGTGVVHRTPVFGEEDYRVCIKNKMIQKGKYLTVAVDDNGRFTEVSHF
;
A
#
# COMPACT_ATOMS: atom_id res chain seq x y z
N MET A 1 -12.83 13.04 -14.99
CA MET A 1 -11.49 12.40 -14.90
C MET A 1 -11.64 10.91 -15.15
N THR A 2 -10.65 10.26 -15.77
CA THR A 2 -10.65 8.80 -15.99
C THR A 2 -9.82 8.11 -14.92
N GLY A 3 -10.08 6.82 -14.64
CA GLY A 3 -9.22 6.06 -13.70
C GLY A 3 -7.74 6.05 -14.12
N ALA A 4 -7.47 5.95 -15.43
CA ALA A 4 -6.12 6.03 -15.97
C ALA A 4 -5.42 7.36 -15.65
N SER A 5 -6.15 8.48 -15.62
CA SER A 5 -5.59 9.79 -15.27
C SER A 5 -5.18 9.92 -13.79
N LEU A 6 -5.59 8.99 -12.93
CA LEU A 6 -5.21 8.99 -11.52
C LEU A 6 -3.89 8.27 -11.26
N VAL A 7 -3.46 7.38 -12.15
CA VAL A 7 -2.25 6.56 -11.94
C VAL A 7 -1.03 7.46 -11.84
N GLY A 8 -0.22 7.25 -10.80
CA GLY A 8 0.96 8.05 -10.52
C GLY A 8 0.71 9.30 -9.67
N LEU A 9 -0.56 9.68 -9.40
CA LEU A 9 -0.85 10.75 -8.46
C LEU A 9 -0.39 10.36 -7.05
N ARG A 10 0.29 11.28 -6.38
CA ARG A 10 0.66 11.15 -4.97
C ARG A 10 -0.48 11.61 -4.07
N TYR A 11 -0.62 10.97 -2.93
CA TYR A 11 -1.60 11.34 -1.91
C TYR A 11 -0.95 11.50 -0.54
N THR A 12 -1.57 12.29 0.32
CA THR A 12 -1.15 12.43 1.72
C THR A 12 -1.57 11.18 2.49
N PRO A 13 -0.64 10.44 3.14
CA PRO A 13 -1.02 9.30 3.96
C PRO A 13 -1.85 9.71 5.17
N LEU A 14 -2.69 8.78 5.64
CA LEU A 14 -3.51 8.98 6.84
C LEU A 14 -2.67 9.04 8.12
N PHE A 15 -1.55 8.32 8.15
CA PHE A 15 -0.62 8.25 9.28
C PHE A 15 0.80 8.52 8.81
N ASP A 16 1.56 9.22 9.64
CA ASP A 16 2.97 9.55 9.42
C ASP A 16 3.94 8.42 9.78
N TYR A 17 3.45 7.32 10.37
CA TYR A 17 4.24 6.20 10.93
C TYR A 17 5.31 5.63 9.99
N PHE A 18 5.07 5.68 8.68
CA PHE A 18 5.96 5.13 7.67
C PHE A 18 6.49 6.17 6.68
N VAL A 19 6.17 7.45 6.86
CA VAL A 19 6.56 8.50 5.91
C VAL A 19 8.07 8.58 5.80
N ASP A 20 8.78 8.58 6.92
CA ASP A 20 10.25 8.65 6.94
C ASP A 20 10.90 7.42 6.30
N LYS A 21 10.26 6.25 6.40
CA LYS A 21 10.77 5.01 5.81
C LYS A 21 10.64 4.98 4.28
N PHE A 22 9.72 5.78 3.74
CA PHE A 22 9.43 5.84 2.32
C PHE A 22 9.66 7.23 1.71
N SER A 23 10.30 8.14 2.44
CA SER A 23 10.57 9.52 2.02
C SER A 23 11.48 9.58 0.78
N ASP A 24 12.43 8.65 0.69
CA ASP A 24 13.39 8.54 -0.42
C ASP A 24 12.83 7.84 -1.68
N THR A 25 11.52 7.57 -1.73
CA THR A 25 10.93 6.83 -2.84
C THR A 25 9.57 7.37 -3.26
N ASP A 26 9.43 7.67 -4.56
CA ASP A 26 8.14 8.03 -5.18
C ASP A 26 7.18 6.83 -5.33
N LYS A 27 7.54 5.67 -4.76
CA LYS A 27 6.76 4.43 -4.87
C LYS A 27 5.71 4.26 -3.77
N ALA A 28 5.88 4.92 -2.63
CA ALA A 28 4.85 4.91 -1.61
C ALA A 28 3.83 6.02 -1.85
N PHE A 29 2.65 5.87 -1.23
CA PHE A 29 1.61 6.90 -1.25
C PHE A 29 1.25 7.40 -2.65
N THR A 30 1.19 6.46 -3.60
CA THR A 30 0.97 6.73 -5.02
C THR A 30 -0.11 5.80 -5.57
N VAL A 31 -1.00 6.36 -6.38
CA VAL A 31 -2.09 5.61 -7.03
C VAL A 31 -1.53 4.69 -8.12
N VAL A 32 -2.01 3.45 -8.15
CA VAL A 32 -1.75 2.51 -9.25
C VAL A 32 -3.05 1.90 -9.73
N ALA A 33 -3.03 1.37 -10.95
CA ALA A 33 -4.16 0.62 -11.50
C ALA A 33 -3.90 -0.89 -11.45
N ASP A 34 -4.96 -1.64 -11.16
CA ASP A 34 -5.04 -3.07 -11.40
C ASP A 34 -6.51 -3.47 -11.63
N ASN A 35 -6.73 -4.64 -12.23
CA ASN A 35 -8.06 -5.05 -12.72
C ASN A 35 -8.89 -5.80 -11.67
N TYR A 36 -8.36 -6.03 -10.46
CA TYR A 36 -9.11 -6.72 -9.39
C TYR A 36 -10.15 -5.81 -8.71
N VAL A 37 -10.07 -4.49 -8.93
CA VAL A 37 -11.03 -3.53 -8.36
C VAL A 37 -12.29 -3.51 -9.23
N THR A 38 -13.44 -3.74 -8.58
CA THR A 38 -14.78 -3.80 -9.19
C THR A 38 -15.64 -2.62 -8.73
N ASP A 39 -16.82 -2.47 -9.34
CA ASP A 39 -17.81 -1.45 -9.02
C ASP A 39 -19.02 -1.98 -8.20
N ASP A 40 -18.96 -3.24 -7.78
CA ASP A 40 -20.01 -3.90 -7.02
C ASP A 40 -19.90 -3.69 -5.50
N SER A 41 -18.77 -3.15 -5.00
CA SER A 41 -18.54 -2.89 -3.58
C SER A 41 -17.56 -1.73 -3.34
N GLY A 42 -17.76 -1.04 -2.20
CA GLY A 42 -16.89 0.05 -1.76
C GLY A 42 -17.06 1.32 -2.60
N THR A 43 -15.93 1.97 -2.92
CA THR A 43 -15.91 3.28 -3.61
C THR A 43 -15.18 3.23 -4.96
N GLY A 44 -14.71 2.05 -5.39
CA GLY A 44 -13.84 1.90 -6.55
C GLY A 44 -12.38 2.32 -6.32
N VAL A 45 -11.98 2.61 -5.07
CA VAL A 45 -10.58 2.85 -4.67
C VAL A 45 -10.24 1.95 -3.49
N VAL A 46 -9.20 1.14 -3.62
CA VAL A 46 -8.81 0.15 -2.61
C VAL A 46 -7.54 0.60 -1.88
N HIS A 47 -7.59 0.66 -0.55
CA HIS A 47 -6.39 0.76 0.27
C HIS A 47 -5.58 -0.53 0.15
N ARG A 48 -4.27 -0.41 -0.07
CA ARG A 48 -3.39 -1.55 -0.29
C ARG A 48 -2.36 -1.66 0.83
N THR A 49 -2.23 -2.85 1.40
CA THR A 49 -1.16 -3.22 2.33
C THR A 49 -0.52 -4.56 1.93
N PRO A 50 0.73 -4.56 1.43
CA PRO A 50 1.34 -5.76 0.86
C PRO A 50 1.60 -6.89 1.85
N VAL A 51 1.49 -6.64 3.16
CA VAL A 51 1.70 -7.66 4.20
C VAL A 51 0.41 -8.36 4.64
N PHE A 52 -0.77 -7.83 4.26
CA PHE A 52 -2.07 -8.33 4.73
C PHE A 52 -3.02 -8.75 3.60
N GLY A 53 -2.61 -8.64 2.33
CA GLY A 53 -3.41 -9.07 1.18
C GLY A 53 -2.55 -9.61 0.04
N GLU A 54 -2.96 -10.75 -0.54
CA GLU A 54 -2.26 -11.36 -1.67
C GLU A 54 -2.31 -10.47 -2.91
N GLU A 55 -3.47 -9.90 -3.21
CA GLU A 55 -3.64 -8.97 -4.34
C GLU A 55 -2.79 -7.71 -4.15
N ASP A 56 -2.74 -7.16 -2.93
CA ASP A 56 -1.90 -6.02 -2.60
C ASP A 56 -0.42 -6.34 -2.81
N TYR A 57 0.03 -7.52 -2.38
CA TYR A 57 1.39 -7.99 -2.57
C TYR A 57 1.73 -8.09 -4.07
N ARG A 58 0.87 -8.76 -4.86
CA ARG A 58 1.04 -8.94 -6.30
C ARG A 58 1.15 -7.59 -7.02
N VAL A 59 0.24 -6.66 -6.72
CA VAL A 59 0.23 -5.33 -7.36
C VAL A 59 1.45 -4.52 -6.94
N CYS A 60 1.89 -4.58 -5.68
CA CYS A 60 3.08 -3.89 -5.22
C CYS A 60 4.37 -4.44 -5.85
N ILE A 61 4.47 -5.75 -6.08
CA ILE A 61 5.58 -6.37 -6.84
C ILE A 61 5.58 -5.89 -8.30
N LYS A 62 4.42 -5.97 -8.97
CA LYS A 62 4.25 -5.55 -10.38
C LYS A 62 4.65 -4.09 -10.60
N ASN A 63 4.32 -3.22 -9.65
CA ASN A 63 4.67 -1.80 -9.68
C ASN A 63 6.05 -1.47 -9.07
N LYS A 64 6.87 -2.50 -8.76
CA LYS A 64 8.22 -2.36 -8.20
C LYS A 64 8.28 -1.58 -6.88
N MET A 65 7.17 -1.53 -6.15
CA MET A 65 7.05 -0.89 -4.83
C MET A 65 7.72 -1.71 -3.74
N ILE A 66 7.65 -3.04 -3.87
CA ILE A 66 8.34 -4.01 -3.01
C ILE A 66 9.10 -5.02 -3.87
N GLN A 67 9.95 -5.83 -3.23
CA GLN A 67 10.73 -6.87 -3.88
C GLN A 67 10.51 -8.21 -3.16
N LYS A 68 10.37 -9.28 -3.92
CA LYS A 68 10.22 -10.63 -3.36
C LYS A 68 11.47 -10.99 -2.55
N GLY A 69 11.27 -11.58 -1.37
CA GLY A 69 12.36 -11.99 -0.48
C GLY A 69 13.00 -10.86 0.33
N LYS A 70 12.55 -9.60 0.18
CA LYS A 70 12.93 -8.52 1.10
C LYS A 70 11.96 -8.43 2.27
N TYR A 71 12.49 -8.05 3.43
CA TYR A 71 11.70 -7.80 4.62
C TYR A 71 10.71 -6.66 4.39
N LEU A 72 9.47 -6.88 4.77
CA LEU A 72 8.41 -5.88 4.76
C LEU A 72 8.13 -5.41 6.18
N THR A 73 7.79 -4.15 6.36
CA THR A 73 7.32 -3.65 7.65
C THR A 73 5.97 -4.29 7.96
N VAL A 74 5.88 -5.02 9.07
CA VAL A 74 4.63 -5.59 9.58
C VAL A 74 4.29 -4.85 10.87
N ALA A 75 3.09 -4.28 10.93
CA ALA A 75 2.65 -3.51 12.10
C ALA A 75 2.14 -4.39 13.24
N VAL A 76 1.97 -5.70 13.02
CA VAL A 76 1.34 -6.65 13.93
C VAL A 76 2.29 -7.82 14.20
N ASP A 77 2.44 -8.22 15.47
CA ASP A 77 3.25 -9.36 15.90
C ASP A 77 2.53 -10.72 15.74
N ASP A 78 3.23 -11.82 16.03
CA ASP A 78 2.67 -13.18 15.95
C ASP A 78 1.55 -13.46 16.96
N ASN A 79 1.33 -12.56 17.93
CA ASN A 79 0.23 -12.63 18.90
C ASN A 79 -0.96 -11.76 18.48
N GLY A 80 -0.92 -11.13 17.29
CA GLY A 80 -1.97 -10.25 16.80
C GLY A 80 -1.99 -8.86 17.47
N ARG A 81 -0.87 -8.41 18.05
CA ARG A 81 -0.75 -7.10 18.71
C ARG A 81 0.00 -6.12 17.82
N PHE A 82 -0.39 -4.84 17.89
CA PHE A 82 0.39 -3.78 17.25
C PHE A 82 1.80 -3.72 17.85
N THR A 83 2.79 -3.56 16.98
CA THR A 83 4.21 -3.40 17.35
C THR A 83 4.57 -1.92 17.50
N GLU A 84 5.73 -1.60 18.07
CA GLU A 84 6.16 -0.21 18.27
C GLU A 84 6.32 0.61 16.97
N VAL A 85 6.32 -0.03 15.79
CA VAL A 85 6.34 0.66 14.50
C VAL A 85 5.03 1.37 14.18
N SER A 86 3.98 1.10 14.94
CA SER A 86 2.71 1.79 14.91
C SER A 86 2.45 2.43 16.27
N HIS A 87 1.90 3.65 16.29
CA HIS A 87 1.70 4.40 17.53
C HIS A 87 0.34 4.06 18.20
N PHE A 88 -0.05 2.78 18.22
CA PHE A 88 -1.30 2.28 18.81
C PHE A 88 -1.09 1.62 20.17
#